data_AF-A0A8J6P6W9-F1
#
_entry.id   AF-A0A8J6P6W9-F1
#
_cell.length_a   1.000
_cell.length_b   1.000
_cell.length_c   1.000
_cell.angle_alpha   90.00
_cell.angle_beta   90.00
_cell.angle_gamma   90.00
#
_symmetry.space_group_name_H-M   'P 1'
#
loop_
_entity.id
_entity.type
_entity.pdbx_description
1 polymer ?
#
loop_
_entity_poly.entity_id
_entity_poly.type
_entity_poly.pdbx_seq_one_letter_code
_entity_poly.pdbx_strand_id
1 'polypeptide(L)'
;MRKHILLFAVTCFVGLTSYSQGNTDLKGQITQKETELANAANSSRQVNTTIKAELNKLYIEYKSELETQLKSITDEVLLARKKEELEVINNKIENYSQQK
;
A
#
# COMPACT_ATOMS: atom_id res chain seq x y z
N MET A 1 50.04 21.85 56.04
CA MET A 1 49.72 20.48 55.57
C MET A 1 48.95 20.55 54.26
N ARG A 2 49.26 19.65 53.32
CA ARG A 2 48.52 19.29 52.09
C ARG A 2 48.42 20.39 51.02
N LYS A 3 49.42 20.52 50.13
CA LYS A 3 49.72 19.71 48.93
C LYS A 3 48.72 19.94 47.79
N HIS A 4 49.15 20.80 46.88
CA HIS A 4 48.79 20.85 45.47
C HIS A 4 48.76 19.46 44.83
N ILE A 5 47.65 19.08 44.21
CA ILE A 5 47.61 18.12 43.10
C ILE A 5 46.50 18.57 42.14
N LEU A 6 46.79 19.62 41.38
CA LEU A 6 46.13 19.90 40.10
C LEU A 6 47.13 19.50 39.03
N LEU A 7 47.16 18.22 38.67
CA LEU A 7 47.61 17.72 37.38
C LEU A 7 47.38 16.21 37.37
N PHE A 8 47.09 15.66 36.19
CA PHE A 8 46.90 14.24 35.90
C PHE A 8 45.50 13.63 36.20
N ALA A 9 44.50 14.17 35.52
CA ALA A 9 43.38 13.35 35.02
C ALA A 9 43.14 13.64 33.53
N VAL A 10 44.23 13.82 32.79
CA VAL A 10 44.26 13.64 31.34
C VAL A 10 44.70 12.20 31.10
N THR A 11 44.08 11.55 30.10
CA THR A 11 44.29 10.18 29.62
C THR A 11 43.66 9.03 30.42
N CYS A 12 42.32 8.92 30.34
CA CYS A 12 41.64 7.65 30.02
C CYS A 12 40.21 7.91 29.49
N PHE A 13 40.01 9.01 28.75
CA PHE A 13 38.72 9.40 28.15
C PHE A 13 38.59 9.01 26.67
N VAL A 14 39.33 8.00 26.21
CA VAL A 14 39.26 7.49 24.84
C VAL A 14 39.41 5.98 24.90
N GLY A 15 38.30 5.26 25.08
CA GLY A 15 38.32 3.81 25.04
C GLY A 15 37.00 3.10 25.36
N LEU A 16 36.06 3.77 26.05
CA LEU A 16 34.81 3.12 26.48
C LEU A 16 33.51 3.77 25.96
N THR A 17 33.58 4.87 25.21
CA THR A 17 32.38 5.51 24.63
C THR A 17 32.07 5.05 23.20
N SER A 18 32.95 4.29 22.55
CA SER A 18 32.77 3.87 21.15
C SER A 18 31.89 2.63 20.93
N TYR A 19 31.47 1.93 21.99
CA TYR A 19 30.62 0.73 21.86
C TYR A 19 29.12 0.97 22.12
N SER A 20 28.72 2.15 22.62
CA SER A 20 27.32 2.43 22.99
C SER A 20 26.58 3.38 22.03
N GLN A 21 27.26 4.04 21.10
CA GLN A 21 26.61 4.93 20.12
C GLN A 21 26.16 4.19 18.84
N GLY A 22 26.86 3.11 18.45
CA GLY A 22 26.54 2.38 17.21
C GLY A 22 25.26 1.52 17.28
N ASN A 23 24.85 1.06 18.46
CA ASN A 23 23.71 0.15 18.59
C ASN A 23 22.34 0.88 18.71
N THR A 24 22.35 2.11 19.22
CA THR A 24 21.15 2.97 19.31
C THR A 24 20.77 3.57 17.96
N ASP A 25 21.77 3.88 17.14
CA ASP A 25 21.60 4.43 15.79
C ASP A 25 21.07 3.37 14.81
N LEU A 26 21.68 2.17 14.80
CA LEU A 26 21.21 1.05 13.97
C LEU A 26 19.78 0.62 14.32
N LYS A 27 19.43 0.51 15.60
CA LYS A 27 18.07 0.15 16.02
C LYS A 27 17.05 1.22 15.61
N GLY A 28 17.40 2.50 15.73
CA GLY A 28 16.55 3.61 15.26
C GLY A 28 16.34 3.59 13.75
N GLN A 29 17.41 3.36 12.98
CA GLN A 29 17.34 3.24 11.53
C GLN A 29 16.49 2.04 11.07
N ILE A 30 16.59 0.89 11.76
CA ILE A 30 15.75 -0.29 11.48
C ILE A 30 14.27 0.03 11.70
N THR A 31 13.91 0.58 12.86
CA THR A 31 12.50 0.92 13.15
C THR A 31 11.96 1.97 12.18
N GLN A 32 12.78 2.94 11.77
CA GLN A 32 12.40 3.90 10.73
C GLN A 32 12.11 3.19 9.41
N LYS A 33 12.99 2.28 8.97
CA LYS A 33 12.81 1.53 7.72
C LYS A 33 11.61 0.57 7.76
N GLU A 34 11.34 -0.07 8.89
CA GLU A 34 10.14 -0.88 9.10
C GLU A 34 8.86 -0.04 9.02
N THR A 35 8.89 1.17 9.59
CA THR A 35 7.77 2.11 9.51
C THR A 35 7.56 2.63 8.09
N GLU A 36 8.63 2.99 7.39
CA GLU A 36 8.59 3.36 5.96
C GLU A 36 8.01 2.21 5.11
N LEU A 37 8.45 0.98 5.36
CA LEU A 37 7.94 -0.21 4.67
C LEU A 37 6.46 -0.47 4.99
N ALA A 38 6.05 -0.36 6.25
CA ALA A 38 4.66 -0.52 6.67
C ALA A 38 3.76 0.55 6.03
N ASN A 39 4.24 1.80 5.97
CA ASN A 39 3.54 2.90 5.33
C ASN A 39 3.44 2.71 3.80
N ALA A 40 4.53 2.27 3.16
CA ALA A 40 4.52 1.95 1.73
C ALA A 40 3.57 0.78 1.42
N ALA A 41 3.56 -0.27 2.25
CA ALA A 41 2.64 -1.39 2.13
C ALA A 41 1.19 -0.96 2.35
N ASN A 42 0.90 -0.11 3.34
CA ASN A 42 -0.44 0.43 3.56
C ASN A 42 -0.89 1.35 2.43
N SER A 43 0.00 2.21 1.92
CA SER A 43 -0.30 3.05 0.76
C SER A 43 -0.60 2.21 -0.47
N SER A 44 0.20 1.16 -0.73
CA SER A 44 -0.04 0.22 -1.83
C SER A 44 -1.37 -0.51 -1.68
N ARG A 45 -1.71 -0.95 -0.46
CA ARG A 45 -3.02 -1.57 -0.17
C ARG A 45 -4.16 -0.58 -0.39
N GLN A 46 -4.05 0.64 0.13
CA GLN A 46 -5.06 1.68 -0.02
C GLN A 46 -5.29 2.04 -1.49
N VAL A 47 -4.22 2.25 -2.25
CA VAL A 47 -4.29 2.50 -3.70
C VAL A 47 -4.96 1.33 -4.43
N ASN A 48 -4.61 0.08 -4.09
CA ASN A 48 -5.25 -1.10 -4.66
C ASN A 48 -6.76 -1.14 -4.35
N THR A 49 -7.14 -0.90 -3.09
CA THR A 49 -8.56 -0.83 -2.69
C THR A 49 -9.30 0.27 -3.44
N THR A 50 -8.71 1.46 -3.60
CA THR A 50 -9.31 2.56 -4.38
C THR A 50 -9.50 2.17 -5.84
N ILE A 51 -8.47 1.62 -6.49
CA ILE A 51 -8.55 1.18 -7.90
C ILE A 51 -9.63 0.09 -8.07
N LYS A 52 -9.74 -0.86 -7.14
CA LYS A 52 -10.81 -1.88 -7.18
C LYS A 52 -12.20 -1.25 -7.08
N ALA A 53 -12.38 -0.26 -6.20
CA ALA A 53 -13.65 0.44 -6.05
C ALA A 53 -14.01 1.24 -7.33
N GLU A 54 -13.03 1.94 -7.91
CA GLU A 54 -13.19 2.67 -9.17
C GLU A 54 -13.52 1.73 -10.34
N LEU A 55 -12.82 0.60 -10.47
CA LEU A 55 -13.11 -0.42 -11.46
C LEU A 55 -14.54 -0.97 -11.30
N ASN A 56 -14.97 -1.27 -10.07
CA ASN A 56 -16.32 -1.74 -9.83
C ASN A 56 -17.38 -0.71 -10.27
N LYS A 57 -17.14 0.58 -9.98
CA LYS A 57 -18.01 1.67 -10.43
C LYS A 57 -18.09 1.74 -11.96
N LEU A 58 -16.96 1.66 -12.65
CA LEU A 58 -16.91 1.66 -14.11
C LEU A 58 -17.65 0.45 -14.71
N TYR A 59 -17.51 -0.75 -14.12
CA TYR A 59 -18.25 -1.92 -14.58
C TYR A 59 -19.77 -1.77 -14.40
N ILE A 60 -20.23 -1.15 -13.31
CA ILE A 60 -21.65 -0.86 -13.08
C ILE A 60 -22.19 0.14 -14.11
N GLU A 61 -21.43 1.21 -14.40
CA GLU A 61 -21.79 2.18 -15.45
C GLU A 61 -21.86 1.51 -16.83
N TYR A 62 -20.87 0.67 -17.16
CA TYR A 62 -20.82 -0.04 -18.43
C TYR A 62 -21.96 -1.05 -18.58
N LYS A 63 -22.33 -1.75 -17.50
CA LYS A 63 -23.52 -2.61 -17.46
C LYS A 63 -24.79 -1.84 -17.85
N SER A 64 -25.00 -0.66 -17.27
CA SER A 64 -26.16 0.18 -17.58
C SER A 64 -26.20 0.60 -19.05
N GLU A 65 -25.03 0.92 -19.61
CA GLU A 65 -24.92 1.25 -21.04
C GLU A 65 -25.25 0.04 -21.92
N LEU A 66 -24.70 -1.14 -21.62
CA LEU A 66 -25.00 -2.38 -22.34
C LEU A 66 -26.48 -2.76 -22.26
N GLU A 67 -27.11 -2.64 -21.09
CA GLU A 67 -28.55 -2.89 -20.92
C GLU A 67 -29.40 -1.91 -21.74
N THR A 68 -28.93 -0.67 -21.92
CA THR A 68 -29.59 0.31 -22.78
C THR A 68 -29.44 -0.05 -24.25
N GLN A 69 -28.24 -0.45 -24.69
CA GLN A 69 -27.98 -0.91 -26.06
C GLN A 69 -28.81 -2.16 -26.39
N LEU A 70 -28.93 -3.11 -25.46
CA LEU A 70 -29.71 -4.35 -25.64
C LEU A 70 -31.20 -4.09 -25.93
N LYS A 71 -31.77 -2.97 -25.49
CA LYS A 71 -33.18 -2.61 -25.76
C LYS A 71 -33.43 -2.21 -27.21
N SER A 72 -32.40 -1.75 -27.93
CA SER A 72 -32.53 -1.26 -29.30
C SER A 72 -32.00 -2.23 -30.36
N ILE A 73 -31.30 -3.30 -29.95
CA ILE A 73 -30.78 -4.31 -30.87
C ILE A 73 -31.90 -5.23 -31.33
N THR A 74 -32.08 -5.31 -32.66
CA THR A 74 -33.01 -6.24 -33.32
C THR A 74 -32.30 -7.41 -33.99
N ASP A 75 -30.99 -7.30 -34.22
CA ASP A 75 -30.16 -8.38 -34.77
C ASP A 75 -29.89 -9.44 -33.70
N GLU A 76 -30.36 -10.67 -33.94
CA GLU A 76 -30.27 -11.77 -32.97
C GLU A 76 -28.83 -12.22 -32.66
N VAL A 77 -27.92 -12.13 -33.63
CA VAL A 77 -26.52 -12.53 -33.46
C VAL A 77 -25.79 -11.50 -32.60
N LEU A 78 -26.02 -10.21 -32.88
CA LEU A 78 -25.49 -9.11 -32.08
C LEU A 78 -26.09 -9.11 -30.67
N LEU A 79 -27.38 -9.42 -30.54
CA LEU A 79 -28.08 -9.52 -29.26
C LEU A 79 -27.46 -10.62 -28.39
N ALA A 80 -27.19 -11.80 -28.96
CA ALA A 80 -26.56 -12.90 -28.25
C ALA A 80 -25.16 -12.54 -27.74
N ARG A 81 -24.33 -11.93 -28.59
CA ARG A 81 -22.97 -11.47 -28.20
C ARG A 81 -23.01 -10.44 -27.09
N LYS A 82 -23.93 -9.48 -27.16
CA LYS A 82 -24.08 -8.42 -26.15
C LYS A 82 -24.61 -8.96 -24.81
N LYS A 83 -25.40 -10.05 -24.83
CA LYS A 83 -25.82 -10.76 -23.60
C LYS A 83 -24.67 -11.52 -22.96
N GLU A 84 -23.81 -12.17 -23.74
CA GLU A 84 -22.59 -12.83 -23.24
C GLU A 84 -21.64 -11.80 -22.61
N GLU A 85 -21.45 -10.66 -23.27
CA GLU A 85 -20.68 -9.55 -22.72
C GLU A 85 -21.27 -9.05 -21.39
N LEU A 86 -22.59 -8.89 -21.30
CA LEU A 86 -23.27 -8.51 -20.06
C LEU A 86 -23.05 -9.54 -18.93
N GLU A 87 -23.03 -10.83 -19.23
CA GLU A 87 -22.72 -11.89 -18.26
C GLU A 87 -21.28 -11.77 -17.74
N VAL A 88 -20.32 -11.55 -18.63
CA VAL A 88 -18.92 -11.31 -18.24
C VAL A 88 -18.79 -10.09 -17.32
N ILE A 89 -19.48 -8.99 -17.63
CA ILE A 89 -19.48 -7.79 -16.79
C ILE A 89 -20.11 -8.05 -15.42
N ASN A 90 -21.24 -8.77 -15.35
CA ASN A 90 -21.83 -9.15 -14.07
C ASN A 90 -20.86 -9.95 -13.19
N ASN A 91 -20.14 -10.91 -13.79
CA ASN A 91 -19.12 -11.68 -13.08
C ASN A 91 -17.96 -10.79 -12.59
N LYS A 92 -17.56 -9.76 -13.35
CA LYS A 92 -16.54 -8.80 -12.90
C LYS A 92 -17.04 -7.98 -11.70
N ILE A 93 -18.27 -7.47 -11.74
CA ILE A 93 -18.89 -6.71 -10.64
C ILE A 93 -18.94 -7.56 -9.36
N GLU A 94 -19.38 -8.81 -9.46
CA GLU A 94 -19.45 -9.71 -8.31
C GLU A 94 -18.06 -9.94 -7.70
N ASN A 95 -17.07 -10.24 -8.54
CA ASN A 95 -15.69 -10.46 -8.08
C ASN A 95 -15.09 -9.24 -7.36
N TYR A 96 -15.31 -8.02 -7.86
CA TYR A 96 -14.82 -6.81 -7.20
C TYR A 96 -15.65 -6.40 -5.98
N SER A 97 -16.90 -6.84 -5.88
CA SER A 97 -17.76 -6.59 -4.72
C SER A 97 -17.48 -7.54 -3.54
N GLN A 98 -17.03 -8.77 -3.81
CA GLN A 98 -16.69 -9.77 -2.80
C GLN A 98 -15.25 -9.64 -2.26
N GLN A 99 -14.33 -9.03 -3.02
CA GLN A 99 -12.96 -8.77 -2.57
C GLN A 99 -12.88 -7.52 -1.68
N LYS A 100 -13.40 -7.60 -0.46
CA LYS A 100 -13.18 -6.61 0.62
C LYS A 100 -11.92 -6.89 1.42
#